data_AF-A0A0A0CVG3-F1
#
_entry.id   AF-A0A0A0CVG3-F1
#
_cell.length_a   1.000
_cell.length_b   1.000
_cell.length_c   1.000
_cell.angle_alpha   90.00
_cell.angle_beta   90.00
_cell.angle_gamma   90.00
#
_symmetry.space_group_name_H-M   'P 1'
#
loop_
_entity.id
_entity.type
_entity.pdbx_description
1 polymer ?
#
loop_
_entity_poly.entity_id
_entity_poly.type
_entity_poly.pdbx_seq_one_letter_code
_entity_poly.pdbx_strand_id
1 'polypeptide(L)' 'RLERAQQLMLTTSEPLSQIALSCGLASQAHLSKLFRRWLGETPSAWRRRHRTAAPLSPLTRP' A
#
# COMPACT_ATOMS: atom_id res chain seq x y z
N ARG A 1 0.16 5.10 12.75
CA ARG A 1 -0.02 3.71 12.26
C ARG A 1 -0.36 3.65 10.77
N LEU A 2 -1.34 4.42 10.29
CA LEU A 2 -1.70 4.46 8.87
C LEU A 2 -0.57 5.03 8.00
N GLU A 3 0.06 6.11 8.42
CA GLU A 3 1.20 6.71 7.71
C GLU A 3 2.41 5.78 7.64
N ARG A 4 2.73 5.10 8.75
CA ARG A 4 3.77 4.06 8.77
C ARG A 4 3.47 2.92 7.80
N ALA A 5 2.20 2.49 7.72
CA ALA A 5 1.78 1.46 6.78
C ALA A 5 1.94 1.92 5.32
N GLN A 6 1.55 3.17 5.03
CA GLN A 6 1.72 3.80 3.71
C GLN A 6 3.19 3.86 3.32
N GLN A 7 4.05 4.36 4.22
CA GLN A 7 5.49 4.41 4.01
C GLN A 7 6.06 3.02 3.70
N LEU A 8 5.75 2.01 4.51
CA LEU A 8 6.19 0.64 4.28
C LEU A 8 5.69 0.07 2.94
N MET A 9 4.45 0.38 2.54
CA MET A 9 3.89 -0.07 1.25
C MET A 9 4.61 0.53 0.04
N LEU A 10 5.18 1.74 0.19
CA LEU A 10 5.93 2.44 -0.85
C LEU A 10 7.41 2.05 -0.87
N THR A 11 8.04 1.96 0.31
CA THR A 11 9.48 1.73 0.43
C THR A 11 9.85 0.25 0.36
N THR A 12 8.91 -0.66 0.64
CA THR A 12 9.17 -2.11 0.66
C THR A 12 8.27 -2.86 -0.30
N SER A 13 8.64 -4.11 -0.61
CA SER A 13 7.79 -5.09 -1.29
C SER A 13 7.12 -6.08 -0.32
N GLU A 14 7.10 -5.79 1.00
CA GLU A 14 6.56 -6.72 2.00
C GLU A 14 5.06 -7.00 1.80
N PRO A 15 4.59 -8.19 2.20
CA PRO A 15 3.17 -8.53 2.15
C PRO A 15 2.37 -7.69 3.16
N LEU A 16 1.11 -7.42 2.83
CA LEU A 16 0.23 -6.58 3.66
C LEU A 16 0.01 -7.13 5.07
N SER A 17 0.09 -8.45 5.24
CA SER A 17 0.07 -9.12 6.55
C SER A 17 1.23 -8.67 7.42
N GLN A 18 2.45 -8.63 6.87
CA GLN A 18 3.64 -8.25 7.60
C GLN A 18 3.69 -6.74 7.87
N ILE A 19 3.24 -5.93 6.91
CA ILE A 19 3.05 -4.48 7.13
C ILE A 19 2.03 -4.22 8.25
N ALA A 20 0.96 -5.01 8.33
CA ALA A 20 0.00 -4.92 9.42
C ALA A 20 0.66 -5.19 10.78
N LEU A 21 1.43 -6.27 10.89
CA LEU A 21 2.18 -6.60 12.11
C LEU A 21 3.17 -5.49 12.50
N SER A 22 3.95 -4.98 11.53
CA SER A 22 4.89 -3.86 11.73
C SER A 22 4.22 -2.54 12.14
N CYS A 23 2.92 -2.39 11.89
CA CYS A 23 2.13 -1.23 12.31
C CYS A 23 1.37 -1.46 13.64
N GLY A 24 1.56 -2.61 14.29
CA GLY A 24 0.88 -3.00 15.52
C GLY A 24 -0.57 -3.43 15.30
N LEU A 25 -0.87 -4.06 14.16
CA LEU A 25 -2.19 -4.60 13.83
C LEU A 25 -2.18 -6.12 13.88
N ALA A 26 -3.30 -6.70 14.31
CA ALA A 26 -3.43 -8.16 14.45
C ALA A 26 -3.38 -8.91 13.11
N SER A 27 -3.86 -8.32 12.01
CA SER A 27 -3.88 -8.96 10.70
C SER A 27 -4.13 -7.96 9.57
N GLN A 28 -3.90 -8.40 8.33
CA GLN A 28 -4.25 -7.68 7.10
C GLN A 28 -5.72 -7.26 7.06
N ALA A 29 -6.64 -8.04 7.63
CA ALA A 29 -8.06 -7.68 7.67
C ALA A 29 -8.32 -6.40 8.48
N HIS A 30 -7.64 -6.23 9.61
CA HIS A 30 -7.69 -5.00 10.41
C HIS A 30 -7.08 -3.81 9.67
N LEU A 31 -5.94 -4.03 9.01
CA LEU A 31 -5.33 -3.03 8.13
C LEU A 31 -6.33 -2.58 7.05
N SER A 32 -7.01 -3.53 6.40
CA SER A 32 -7.99 -3.24 5.35
C SER A 32 -9.20 -2.44 5.84
N LYS A 33 -9.74 -2.79 7.03
CA LYS A 33 -10.81 -2.01 7.68
C LYS A 33 -10.37 -0.59 8.03
N LEU A 34 -9.16 -0.42 8.57
CA LEU A 34 -8.58 0.89 8.87
C LEU A 34 -8.44 1.73 7.60
N PHE A 35 -7.83 1.17 6.55
CA PHE A 35 -7.68 1.86 5.28
C PHE A 35 -9.03 2.27 4.68
N ARG A 36 -10.03 1.39 4.66
CA ARG A 36 -11.37 1.77 4.19
C ARG A 36 -12.01 2.86 5.04
N ARG A 37 -11.84 2.83 6.35
CA ARG A 37 -12.41 3.82 7.27
C ARG A 37 -11.77 5.21 7.13
N TRP A 38 -10.46 5.27 6.86
CA TRP A 38 -9.71 6.53 6.84
C TRP A 38 -9.45 7.08 5.44
N LEU A 39 -9.18 6.21 4.46
CA LEU A 39 -8.85 6.56 3.08
C LEU A 39 -9.96 6.21 2.08
N GLY A 40 -11.00 5.47 2.51
CA GLY A 40 -12.08 5.03 1.61
C GLY A 40 -11.69 3.87 0.67
N GLU A 41 -10.42 3.45 0.66
CA GLU A 41 -9.92 2.40 -0.22
C GLU A 41 -9.19 1.28 0.54
N THR A 42 -8.84 0.19 -0.15
CA THR A 42 -8.10 -0.93 0.47
C THR A 42 -6.59 -0.70 0.35
N PRO A 43 -5.77 -1.24 1.27
CA PRO A 43 -4.32 -1.02 1.25
C PRO A 43 -3.65 -1.59 -0.02
N SER A 44 -4.19 -2.67 -0.59
CA SER A 44 -3.73 -3.20 -1.89
C SER A 44 -4.03 -2.23 -3.03
N ALA A 45 -5.23 -1.65 -3.07
CA ALA A 45 -5.61 -0.69 -4.10
C ALA A 45 -4.76 0.59 -4.00
N TRP A 46 -4.59 1.09 -2.77
CA TRP A 46 -3.74 2.24 -2.48
C TRP A 46 -2.29 1.99 -2.94
N ARG A 47 -1.69 0.86 -2.52
CA ARG A 47 -0.33 0.49 -2.93
C ARG A 47 -0.18 0.40 -4.44
N ARG A 48 -1.15 -0.21 -5.13
CA ARG A 48 -1.14 -0.32 -6.59
C ARG A 48 -1.17 1.07 -7.22
N ARG A 49 -2.12 1.93 -6.83
CA ARG A 49 -2.25 3.30 -7.35
C ARG A 49 -0.96 4.10 -7.20
N HIS A 50 -0.33 4.03 -6.03
CA HIS A 50 0.90 4.77 -5.76
C HIS A 50 2.14 4.16 -6.43
N ARG A 51 2.19 2.84 -6.67
CA ARG A 51 3.27 2.22 -7.45
C ARG A 51 3.16 2.44 -8.95
N THR A 52 1.93 2.51 -9.48
CA THR A 52 1.71 2.76 -10.91
C THR A 52 2.02 4.21 -11.30
N ALA A 53 2.22 5.11 -10.34
CA ALA A 53 2.63 6.49 -10.60
C ALA A 53 4.09 6.64 -11.09
N ALA A 54 4.87 5.54 -11.21
CA ALA A 54 6.09 5.58 -12.03
C ALA A 54 5.66 5.66 -13.51
N PRO A 55 5.90 6.78 -14.21
CA PRO A 55 5.54 6.88 -15.62
C PRO A 55 6.38 5.87 -16.38
N LEU A 56 5.72 4.82 -16.84
CA LEU A 56 6.13 4.01 -17.96
C LEU A 56 6.30 4.96 -19.14
N SER A 57 7.52 5.44 -19.35
CA SER A 57 7.92 6.05 -20.62
C SER A 57 7.63 5.04 -21.73
N PRO A 58 6.78 5.34 -22.71
CA PRO A 58 6.66 4.49 -23.89
C PRO A 58 7.95 4.67 -24.71
N LEU A 59 8.93 3.81 -24.45
CA LEU A 59 10.06 3.58 -25.34
C LEU A 59 9.55 2.79 -26.54
N THR A 60 8.96 3.48 -27.50
CA THR A 60 8.89 3.00 -28.89
C THR A 60 9.11 4.18 -29.83
N ARG A 61 10.37 4.40 -30.20
CA ARG A 61 10.75 4.97 -31.50
C ARG A 61 11.02 3.78 -32.42
N PRO A 62 10.50 3.78 -33.65
CA PRO A 62 11.40 3.96 -34.79
C PRO A 62 11.16 5.27 -35.54
#